data_AF-A0A3M1U5D0-F1
#
_entry.id   AF-A0A3M1U5D0-F1
#
_cell.length_a   1.000
_cell.length_b   1.000
_cell.length_c   1.000
_cell.angle_alpha   90.00
_cell.angle_beta   90.00
_cell.angle_gamma   90.00
#
_symmetry.space_group_name_H-M   'P 1'
#
loop_
_entity.id
_entity.type
_entity.pdbx_description
1 polymer ?
#
loop_
_entity_poly.entity_id
_entity_poly.type
_entity_poly.pdbx_seq_one_letter_code
_entity_poly.pdbx_strand_id
1 'polypeptide(L)'
;GTSPTASPGSLTFVVEAASNGAPARQRIELFNYQTNSWETVDERDTDPSDRTVSVTIVSNASRFVQPATREVRARIGIHDRGVTFLSWGATYDFVQWRVGG
;
A
#
# COMPACT_ATOMS: atom_id res chain seq x y z
N GLY A 1 -11.00 -3.61 -0.95
CA GLY A 1 -11.94 -2.76 -0.19
C GLY A 1 -12.94 -2.14 -1.16
N THR A 2 -13.86 -1.32 -0.65
CA THR A 2 -14.85 -0.61 -1.50
C THR A 2 -14.85 0.87 -1.14
N SER A 3 -14.64 1.73 -2.13
CA SER A 3 -14.73 3.18 -1.99
C SER A 3 -16.19 3.64 -1.88
N PRO A 4 -16.51 4.68 -1.08
CA PRO A 4 -17.86 5.25 -1.06
C PRO A 4 -18.22 5.94 -2.38
N THR A 5 -17.23 6.46 -3.12
CA THR A 5 -17.39 7.16 -4.41
C THR A 5 -16.52 6.55 -5.51
N ALA A 6 -16.98 6.59 -6.75
CA ALA A 6 -16.19 6.20 -7.92
C ALA A 6 -15.08 7.21 -8.28
N SER A 7 -15.24 8.46 -7.84
CA SER A 7 -14.34 9.58 -8.19
C SER A 7 -13.90 10.34 -6.94
N PRO A 8 -13.05 9.75 -6.08
CA PRO A 8 -12.55 10.45 -4.90
C PRO A 8 -11.57 11.57 -5.27
N GLY A 9 -11.62 12.67 -4.52
CA GLY A 9 -10.60 13.73 -4.60
C GLY A 9 -9.27 13.31 -3.99
N SER A 10 -9.30 12.39 -3.01
CA SER A 10 -8.10 11.71 -2.52
C SER A 10 -8.37 10.30 -2.03
N LEU A 11 -7.34 9.46 -2.11
CA LEU A 11 -7.34 8.09 -1.61
C LEU A 11 -6.10 7.89 -0.74
N THR A 12 -6.29 7.55 0.53
CA THR A 12 -5.22 7.22 1.46
C THR A 12 -5.26 5.75 1.82
N PHE A 13 -4.14 5.07 1.67
CA PHE A 13 -3.93 3.72 2.18
C PHE A 13 -3.05 3.79 3.43
N VAL A 14 -3.53 3.19 4.52
CA VAL A 14 -2.83 3.11 5.79
C VAL A 14 -2.52 1.66 6.08
N VAL A 15 -1.27 1.37 6.42
CA VAL A 15 -0.82 0.05 6.86
C VAL A 15 0.07 0.19 8.08
N GLU A 16 -0.08 -0.72 9.04
CA GLU A 16 0.88 -0.93 10.11
C GLU A 16 1.60 -2.25 9.90
N ALA A 17 2.92 -2.18 9.90
CA ALA A 17 3.78 -3.34 9.66
C ALA A 17 5.12 -3.20 10.39
N ALA A 18 5.76 -4.34 10.62
CA ALA A 18 7.14 -4.43 11.09
C ALA A 18 7.88 -5.54 10.34
N SER A 19 9.20 -5.44 10.24
CA SER A 19 10.06 -6.51 9.77
C SER A 19 11.41 -6.51 10.49
N ASN A 20 11.85 -7.69 10.90
CA ASN A 20 13.18 -7.86 11.47
C ASN A 20 14.28 -8.05 10.39
N GLY A 21 13.91 -8.04 9.10
CA GLY A 21 14.82 -8.13 7.96
C GLY A 21 15.54 -6.80 7.71
N ALA A 22 16.87 -6.78 7.73
CA ALA A 22 17.66 -5.59 7.41
C ALA A 22 18.83 -5.93 6.46
N PRO A 23 18.95 -5.26 5.30
CA PRO A 23 18.05 -4.25 4.72
C PRO A 23 16.87 -4.89 3.94
N ALA A 24 15.64 -4.82 4.48
CA ALA A 24 14.41 -5.14 3.75
C ALA A 24 13.58 -3.88 3.47
N ARG A 25 12.87 -3.88 2.33
CA ARG A 25 12.01 -2.76 1.91
C ARG A 25 10.55 -3.17 1.84
N GLN A 26 9.68 -2.31 2.36
CA GLN A 26 8.25 -2.38 2.15
C GLN A 26 7.87 -1.65 0.86
N ARG A 27 7.08 -2.31 0.02
CA ARG A 27 6.48 -1.76 -1.18
C ARG A 27 4.96 -1.82 -1.07
N ILE A 28 4.31 -0.70 -1.35
CA ILE A 28 2.85 -0.59 -1.43
C ILE A 28 2.49 -0.29 -2.87
N GLU A 29 1.60 -1.11 -3.42
CA GLU A 29 1.11 -1.00 -4.79
C GLU A 29 -0.41 -0.87 -4.78
N LEU A 30 -0.96 0.01 -5.63
CA LEU A 30 -2.39 0.12 -5.87
C LEU A 30 -2.72 -0.33 -7.28
N PHE A 31 -3.88 -0.95 -7.47
CA PHE A 31 -4.30 -1.41 -8.80
C PHE A 31 -4.91 -0.25 -9.59
N ASN A 32 -4.27 0.17 -10.67
CA ASN A 32 -4.82 1.12 -11.61
C ASN A 32 -5.78 0.40 -12.57
N TYR A 33 -7.07 0.72 -12.48
CA TYR A 33 -8.14 0.15 -13.31
C TYR A 33 -8.20 0.73 -14.72
N GLN A 34 -7.53 1.85 -15.00
CA GLN A 34 -7.41 2.44 -16.34
C GLN A 34 -6.36 1.72 -17.18
N THR A 35 -5.20 1.40 -16.57
CA THR A 35 -4.10 0.70 -17.24
C THR A 35 -4.12 -0.81 -17.02
N ASN A 36 -5.00 -1.29 -16.14
CA ASN A 36 -5.11 -2.70 -15.74
C ASN A 36 -3.78 -3.26 -15.17
N SER A 37 -3.08 -2.44 -14.37
CA SER A 37 -1.75 -2.76 -13.83
C SER A 37 -1.58 -2.30 -12.38
N TRP A 38 -0.64 -2.91 -11.67
CA TRP A 38 -0.22 -2.46 -10.34
C TRP A 38 0.74 -1.28 -10.46
N GLU A 39 0.49 -0.20 -9.73
CA GLU A 39 1.39 0.96 -9.61
C GLU A 39 2.00 0.99 -8.22
N THR A 40 3.33 1.10 -8.13
CA THR A 40 3.99 1.39 -6.85
C THR A 40 3.69 2.82 -6.43
N VAL A 41 3.03 2.97 -5.27
CA VAL A 41 2.68 4.27 -4.69
C VAL A 41 3.60 4.66 -3.55
N ASP A 42 4.29 3.69 -2.96
CA ASP A 42 5.28 3.91 -1.91
C ASP A 42 6.28 2.75 -1.87
N GLU A 43 7.55 3.09 -1.62
CA GLU A 43 8.58 2.11 -1.29
C GLU A 43 9.57 2.73 -0.30
N ARG A 44 9.80 2.04 0.83
CA ARG A 44 10.67 2.53 1.90
C ARG A 44 11.29 1.37 2.66
N ASP A 45 12.30 1.68 3.47
CA ASP A 45 12.91 0.69 4.35
C ASP A 45 11.94 0.29 5.46
N THR A 46 12.00 -0.99 5.87
CA THR A 46 11.18 -1.52 6.96
C THR A 46 11.76 -1.15 8.33
N ASP A 47 10.92 -1.22 9.36
CA ASP A 47 11.30 -0.98 10.76
C ASP A 47 11.11 -2.28 11.56
N PRO A 48 12.03 -2.64 12.48
CA PRO A 48 11.86 -3.79 13.36
C PRO A 48 10.74 -3.64 14.41
N SER A 49 10.25 -2.42 14.61
CA SER A 49 9.09 -2.10 15.44
C SER A 49 7.87 -1.73 14.59
N ASP A 50 6.68 -1.83 15.18
CA ASP A 50 5.44 -1.50 14.50
C ASP A 50 5.44 -0.05 14.03
N ARG A 51 5.28 0.12 12.71
CA ARG A 51 5.29 1.42 12.06
C ARG A 51 4.04 1.61 11.22
N THR A 52 3.25 2.62 11.57
CA THR A 52 2.17 3.07 10.70
C THR A 52 2.72 3.85 9.50
N VAL A 53 2.36 3.42 8.30
CA VAL A 53 2.64 4.09 7.03
C VAL A 53 1.32 4.54 6.42
N SER A 54 1.25 5.81 6.03
CA SER A 54 0.11 6.39 5.31
C SER A 54 0.57 6.92 3.95
N VAL A 55 -0.06 6.45 2.88
CA VAL A 55 0.22 6.85 1.50
C VAL A 55 -1.02 7.53 0.95
N THR A 56 -0.93 8.84 0.66
CA THR A 56 -2.06 9.65 0.21
C THR A 56 -1.89 10.06 -1.24
N ILE A 57 -2.85 9.66 -2.08
CA ILE A 57 -2.94 10.02 -3.49
C ILE A 57 -3.98 11.12 -3.65
N VAL A 58 -3.54 12.31 -4.06
CA VAL A 58 -4.42 13.47 -4.31
C VAL A 58 -4.62 13.75 -5.80
N SER A 59 -3.70 13.29 -6.65
CA SER A 59 -3.79 13.49 -8.11
C SER A 59 -4.29 12.21 -8.78
N ASN A 60 -5.36 12.35 -9.56
CA ASN A 60 -5.98 11.26 -10.33
C ASN A 60 -6.27 10.00 -9.48
N ALA A 61 -6.83 10.19 -8.28
CA ALA A 61 -7.10 9.08 -7.35
C ALA A 61 -8.17 8.11 -7.89
N SER A 62 -9.08 8.59 -8.75
CA SER A 62 -10.12 7.78 -9.40
C SER A 62 -9.57 6.63 -10.24
N ARG A 63 -8.33 6.71 -10.74
CA ARG A 63 -7.70 5.60 -11.48
C ARG A 63 -7.55 4.31 -10.66
N PHE A 64 -7.54 4.43 -9.33
CA PHE A 64 -7.43 3.30 -8.40
C PHE A 64 -8.78 2.74 -7.92
N VAL A 65 -9.89 3.29 -8.41
CA VAL A 65 -11.24 2.86 -8.07
C VAL A 65 -11.94 2.31 -9.30
N GLN A 66 -12.48 1.09 -9.19
CA GLN A 66 -13.31 0.53 -10.25
C GLN A 66 -14.60 1.36 -10.38
N PRO A 67 -14.95 1.88 -11.57
CA PRO A 67 -16.03 2.89 -11.70
C PRO A 67 -17.46 2.38 -11.41
N ALA A 68 -17.75 1.11 -11.68
CA ALA A 68 -19.06 0.48 -11.48
C ALA A 68 -19.22 -0.17 -10.08
N THR A 69 -18.20 -0.89 -9.60
CA THR A 69 -18.24 -1.65 -8.35
C THR A 69 -17.65 -0.89 -7.17
N ARG A 70 -16.93 0.21 -7.44
CA ARG A 70 -16.17 0.99 -6.46
C ARG A 70 -15.10 0.18 -5.74
N GLU A 71 -14.69 -0.94 -6.32
CA GLU A 71 -13.64 -1.77 -5.78
C GLU A 71 -12.29 -1.02 -5.76
N VAL A 72 -11.55 -1.17 -4.68
CA VAL A 72 -10.15 -0.72 -4.55
C VAL A 72 -9.28 -1.89 -4.12
N ARG A 73 -8.07 -1.97 -4.70
CA ARG A 73 -7.10 -3.02 -4.41
C ARG A 73 -5.75 -2.42 -4.04
N ALA A 74 -5.14 -2.99 -3.01
CA ALA A 74 -3.77 -2.73 -2.62
C ALA A 74 -3.04 -4.07 -2.52
N ARG A 75 -1.74 -4.03 -2.79
CA ARG A 75 -0.80 -5.11 -2.53
C ARG A 75 0.33 -4.54 -1.69
N ILE A 76 0.69 -5.27 -0.64
CA ILE A 76 1.82 -4.96 0.21
C ILE A 76 2.83 -6.08 0.04
N GLY A 77 4.09 -5.74 -0.16
CA GLY A 77 5.17 -6.71 -0.22
C GLY A 77 6.38 -6.21 0.53
N ILE A 78 7.05 -7.10 1.24
CA ILE A 78 8.37 -6.85 1.79
C ILE A 78 9.36 -7.70 1.01
N HIS A 79 10.42 -7.06 0.52
CA HIS A 79 11.42 -7.72 -0.29
C HIS A 79 12.84 -7.37 0.18
N ASP A 80 13.72 -8.32 -0.08
CA ASP A 80 15.11 -8.31 0.30
C ASP A 80 15.96 -7.46 -0.67
N ARG A 81 16.87 -6.64 -0.13
CA ARG A 81 17.88 -5.88 -0.89
C ARG A 81 19.34 -6.19 -0.51
N GLY A 82 19.59 -7.35 0.10
CA GLY A 82 20.89 -7.78 0.59
C GLY A 82 20.88 -8.21 2.07
N VAL A 83 19.75 -8.69 2.58
CA VAL A 83 19.60 -9.32 3.88
C VAL A 83 20.52 -10.54 3.91
N THR A 84 21.53 -10.49 4.77
CA THR A 84 22.62 -11.49 4.77
C THR A 84 22.38 -12.67 5.72
N PHE A 85 21.25 -12.68 6.44
CA PHE A 85 20.95 -13.73 7.41
C PHE A 85 19.82 -14.66 6.96
N LEU A 86 19.92 -15.92 7.39
CA LEU A 86 19.17 -17.07 6.87
C LEU A 86 17.65 -16.99 7.04
N SER A 87 17.15 -16.21 7.99
CA SER A 87 15.72 -16.06 8.23
C SER A 87 15.34 -14.67 8.72
N TRP A 88 14.40 -14.05 8.01
CA TRP A 88 13.71 -12.84 8.42
C TRP A 88 12.21 -13.00 8.22
N GLY A 89 11.43 -12.19 8.90
CA GLY A 89 9.98 -12.21 8.85
C GLY A 89 9.40 -10.80 8.85
N ALA A 90 8.11 -10.74 8.58
CA ALA A 90 7.34 -9.50 8.66
C ALA A 90 5.96 -9.76 9.24
N THR A 91 5.42 -8.75 9.90
CA THR A 91 4.08 -8.73 10.47
C THR A 91 3.29 -7.58 9.87
N TYR A 92 1.99 -7.79 9.74
CA TYR A 92 1.01 -6.77 9.36
C TYR A 92 -0.11 -6.83 10.40
N ASP A 93 -0.42 -5.70 11.04
CA ASP A 93 -1.45 -5.65 12.08
C ASP A 93 -2.71 -4.93 11.58
N PHE A 94 -2.53 -3.76 10.98
CA PHE A 94 -3.62 -2.88 10.59
C PHE A 94 -3.58 -2.50 9.12
N VAL A 95 -4.75 -2.49 8.46
CA VAL A 95 -4.93 -1.94 7.12
C VAL A 95 -6.22 -1.15 7.04
N GLN A 96 -6.16 0.08 6.50
CA GLN A 96 -7.32 0.94 6.32
C GLN A 96 -7.26 1.77 5.05
N TRP A 97 -8.42 1.97 4.42
CA TRP A 97 -8.63 2.98 3.39
C TRP A 97 -9.29 4.21 4.01
N ARG A 98 -8.80 5.40 3.65
CA ARG A 98 -9.48 6.67 3.92
C ARG A 98 -9.73 7.38 2.60
N VAL A 99 -10.96 7.84 2.40
CA VAL A 99 -11.39 8.45 1.13
C VAL A 99 -11.79 9.89 1.40
N GLY A 100 -11.17 10.83 0.67
CA GLY A 100 -11.50 12.25 0.72
C GLY A 100 -12.35 12.67 -0.48
N GLY A 101 -13.23 13.65 -0.23
CA GLY A 101 -14.02 14.34 -1.26
C GLY A 101 -13.17 15.21 -2.17
#